data_AF-A0A8J8H7M0-F1
#
_entry.id   AF-A0A8J8H7M0-F1
#
_cell.length_a   1.000
_cell.length_b   1.000
_cell.length_c   1.000
_cell.angle_alpha   90.00
_cell.angle_beta   90.00
_cell.angle_gamma   90.00
#
_symmetry.space_group_name_H-M   'P 1'
#
loop_
_entity.id
_entity.type
_entity.pdbx_description
1 polymer ?
#
loop_
_entity_poly.entity_id
_entity_poly.type
_entity_poly.pdbx_seq_one_letter_code
_entity_poly.pdbx_strand_id
1 'polypeptide(L)'
;MKGKKAKTEADLDEFTHDDVIDSTSAQDKAWKYLKGLSEDPSFLQKIRRIRKKYNLPSDGILEVLQTKSEATGKEIINLPEHLSGTDFEKTIDLFTKELGLSWTWSDVIQYYVTYNRWLNIWSYGGLVQVDDLNEYINGPFRYEGDEEGYLEYVKSILEEHPIAITVSPYATLRDMLDFLKKTYKTHIEPLQNKYKNANIKLGKMRKRNTSVLERNQFIYKNKHIGSKKLMGLISDKFGEVLDYTYIDKIISDEKKKRK
;
A
#
# COMPACT_ATOMS: atom_id res chain seq x y z
N MET A 1 21.58 22.66 -22.75
CA MET A 1 20.26 22.46 -22.11
C MET A 1 19.53 21.35 -22.85
N LYS A 2 19.51 20.13 -22.31
CA LYS A 2 18.73 19.01 -22.88
C LYS A 2 17.33 19.05 -22.26
N GLY A 3 16.32 19.25 -23.10
CA GLY A 3 14.92 19.40 -22.68
C GLY A 3 14.41 18.13 -21.99
N LYS A 4 13.89 18.28 -20.78
CA LYS A 4 13.01 17.29 -20.16
C LYS A 4 11.71 17.28 -20.98
N LYS A 5 11.49 16.23 -21.77
CA LYS A 5 10.14 15.94 -22.28
C LYS A 5 9.26 15.60 -21.09
N ALA A 6 8.19 16.37 -20.92
CA ALA A 6 7.09 15.99 -20.05
C ALA A 6 6.48 14.70 -20.60
N LYS A 7 6.35 13.68 -19.74
CA LYS A 7 5.62 12.45 -20.08
C LYS A 7 4.13 12.79 -20.26
N THR A 8 3.54 12.27 -21.32
CA THR A 8 2.12 12.44 -21.62
C THR A 8 1.27 11.45 -20.83
N GLU A 9 0.00 11.79 -20.63
CA GLU A 9 -0.99 11.00 -19.86
C GLU A 9 -1.17 9.57 -20.40
N ALA A 10 -0.81 9.32 -21.67
CA ALA A 10 -0.81 7.99 -22.31
C ALA A 10 0.40 7.11 -21.95
N ASP A 11 1.47 7.66 -21.37
CA ASP A 11 2.65 6.88 -20.93
C ASP A 11 2.45 6.24 -19.53
N LEU A 12 1.25 6.38 -18.95
CA LEU A 12 0.88 5.89 -17.62
C LEU A 12 0.04 4.60 -17.67
N ASP A 13 -0.39 4.15 -18.85
CA ASP A 13 -1.32 3.03 -19.02
C ASP A 13 -0.65 1.67 -19.25
N GLU A 14 0.68 1.58 -19.11
CA GLU A 14 1.44 0.33 -19.32
C GLU A 14 2.21 -0.13 -18.07
N PHE A 15 1.79 0.32 -16.88
CA PHE A 15 2.23 -0.29 -15.62
C PHE A 15 1.29 -1.44 -15.28
N THR A 16 1.80 -2.66 -15.21
CA THR A 16 1.06 -3.75 -14.58
C THR A 16 0.79 -3.37 -13.11
N HIS A 17 -0.28 -3.90 -12.50
CA HIS A 17 -0.59 -3.60 -11.08
C HIS A 17 0.64 -3.82 -10.18
N ASP A 18 1.46 -4.82 -10.50
CA ASP A 18 2.69 -5.19 -9.80
C ASP A 18 3.78 -4.10 -9.87
N ASP A 19 3.93 -3.41 -11.00
CA ASP A 19 4.96 -2.37 -11.19
C ASP A 19 4.75 -1.16 -10.27
N VAL A 20 3.49 -0.87 -9.90
CA VAL A 20 3.19 0.23 -8.97
C VAL A 20 3.63 -0.11 -7.55
N ILE A 21 3.40 -1.35 -7.09
CA ILE A 21 3.84 -1.83 -5.78
C ILE A 21 5.37 -1.84 -5.71
N ASP A 22 6.03 -2.32 -6.76
CA ASP A 22 7.49 -2.35 -6.88
C ASP A 22 8.13 -0.96 -6.85
N SER A 23 7.38 0.08 -7.24
CA SER A 23 7.84 1.46 -7.17
C SER A 23 7.79 2.07 -5.76
N THR A 24 7.19 1.40 -4.77
CA THR A 24 7.00 1.96 -3.42
C THR A 24 8.28 1.92 -2.58
N SER A 25 8.46 2.88 -1.66
CA SER A 25 9.62 2.87 -0.75
C SER A 25 9.61 1.67 0.19
N ALA A 26 8.41 1.20 0.57
CA ALA A 26 8.21 -0.02 1.33
C ALA A 26 8.85 -1.24 0.64
N GLN A 27 8.61 -1.39 -0.66
CA GLN A 27 9.10 -2.51 -1.46
C GLN A 27 10.60 -2.41 -1.70
N ASP A 28 11.10 -1.24 -2.07
CA ASP A 28 12.54 -0.98 -2.23
C ASP A 28 13.32 -1.27 -0.94
N LYS A 29 12.78 -0.88 0.22
CA LYS A 29 13.39 -1.13 1.53
C LYS A 29 13.50 -2.63 1.81
N ALA A 30 12.46 -3.41 1.52
CA ALA A 30 12.49 -4.86 1.73
C ALA A 30 13.48 -5.56 0.78
N TRP A 31 13.53 -5.15 -0.50
CA TRP A 31 14.52 -5.65 -1.44
C TRP A 31 15.96 -5.33 -1.05
N LYS A 32 16.21 -4.13 -0.50
CA LYS A 32 17.53 -3.76 0.03
C LYS A 32 17.93 -4.64 1.21
N TYR A 33 16.98 -4.95 2.10
CA TYR A 33 17.21 -5.88 3.19
C TYR A 33 17.62 -7.27 2.67
N LEU A 34 16.86 -7.85 1.73
CA LEU A 34 17.19 -9.14 1.12
C LEU A 34 18.58 -9.14 0.45
N LYS A 35 18.88 -8.11 -0.33
CA LYS A 35 20.20 -7.98 -0.96
C LYS A 35 21.32 -7.92 0.08
N GLY A 36 21.11 -7.20 1.19
CA GLY A 36 22.05 -7.16 2.30
C GLY A 36 22.29 -8.53 2.96
N LEU A 37 21.28 -9.40 3.02
CA LEU A 37 21.44 -10.77 3.54
C LEU A 37 22.48 -11.58 2.76
N SER A 38 22.64 -11.32 1.45
CA SER A 38 23.65 -12.01 0.63
C SER A 38 25.09 -11.71 1.03
N GLU A 39 25.31 -10.66 1.82
CA GLU A 39 26.62 -10.27 2.34
C GLU A 39 26.83 -10.77 3.78
N ASP A 40 25.79 -11.27 4.45
CA ASP A 40 25.84 -11.75 5.83
C ASP A 40 26.37 -13.21 5.91
N PRO A 41 27.55 -13.45 6.52
CA PRO A 41 28.10 -14.81 6.64
C PRO A 41 27.22 -15.78 7.42
N SER A 42 26.45 -15.29 8.40
CA SER A 42 25.55 -16.11 9.22
C SER A 42 24.36 -16.58 8.41
N PHE A 43 23.79 -15.69 7.59
CA PHE A 43 22.76 -16.02 6.61
C PHE A 43 23.27 -17.06 5.60
N LEU A 44 24.41 -16.80 4.96
CA LEU A 44 25.00 -17.72 3.99
C LEU A 44 25.31 -19.10 4.60
N GLN A 45 25.75 -19.14 5.87
CA GLN A 45 25.95 -20.41 6.57
C GLN A 45 24.63 -21.17 6.77
N LYS A 46 23.55 -20.49 7.15
CA LYS A 46 22.21 -21.11 7.26
C LYS A 46 21.74 -21.64 5.91
N ILE A 47 21.88 -20.87 4.83
CA ILE A 47 21.55 -21.29 3.46
C ILE A 47 22.30 -22.57 3.08
N ARG A 48 23.61 -22.66 3.33
CA ARG A 48 24.40 -23.88 3.06
C ARG A 48 23.91 -25.09 3.84
N ARG A 49 23.47 -24.91 5.10
CA ARG A 49 22.90 -25.99 5.91
C ARG A 49 21.57 -26.49 5.34
N ILE A 50 20.69 -25.57 4.93
CA ILE A 50 19.42 -25.90 4.27
C ILE A 50 19.70 -26.65 2.97
N ARG A 51 20.58 -26.12 2.11
CA ARG A 51 20.98 -26.78 0.85
C ARG A 51 21.48 -28.20 1.08
N LYS A 52 22.38 -28.39 2.05
CA LYS A 52 22.88 -29.71 2.43
C LYS A 52 21.76 -30.66 2.89
N LYS A 53 20.81 -30.18 3.70
CA LYS A 53 19.67 -30.99 4.19
C LYS A 53 18.81 -31.52 3.05
N TYR A 54 18.65 -30.75 1.98
CA TYR A 54 17.77 -31.06 0.83
C TYR A 54 18.53 -31.47 -0.43
N ASN A 55 19.78 -31.92 -0.29
CA ASN A 55 20.63 -32.38 -1.40
C ASN A 55 20.77 -31.36 -2.55
N LEU A 56 20.80 -30.07 -2.22
CA LEU A 56 21.07 -28.99 -3.17
C LEU A 56 22.57 -28.66 -3.20
N PRO A 57 23.13 -28.26 -4.35
CA PRO A 57 24.51 -27.81 -4.43
C PRO A 57 24.78 -26.63 -3.49
N SER A 58 26.00 -26.54 -2.94
CA SER A 58 26.39 -25.47 -2.00
C SER A 58 26.19 -24.06 -2.56
N ASP A 59 26.36 -23.90 -3.86
CA ASP A 59 26.25 -22.64 -4.60
C ASP A 59 24.90 -22.46 -5.28
N GLY A 60 23.92 -23.33 -4.96
CA GLY A 60 22.63 -23.40 -5.64
C GLY A 60 22.71 -24.04 -7.02
N ILE A 61 21.56 -24.18 -7.65
CA ILE A 61 21.44 -24.65 -9.03
C ILE A 61 21.66 -23.43 -9.95
N LEU A 62 22.64 -23.50 -10.84
CA LEU A 62 23.03 -22.36 -11.67
C LEU A 62 22.02 -22.06 -12.78
N GLU A 63 21.34 -23.10 -13.27
CA GLU A 63 20.31 -23.02 -14.29
C GLU A 63 18.93 -22.95 -13.62
N VAL A 64 18.22 -21.86 -13.87
CA VAL A 64 16.86 -21.68 -13.35
C VAL A 64 15.94 -22.56 -14.17
N LEU A 65 15.28 -23.54 -13.53
CA LEU A 65 14.32 -24.40 -14.20
C LEU A 65 13.06 -23.60 -14.49
N GLN A 66 12.67 -23.49 -15.77
CA GLN A 66 11.51 -22.70 -16.18
C GLN A 66 10.61 -23.49 -17.12
N THR A 67 9.30 -23.32 -16.98
CA THR A 67 8.27 -23.83 -17.89
C THR A 67 7.33 -22.69 -18.25
N LYS A 68 6.61 -22.80 -19.37
CA LYS A 68 5.55 -21.84 -19.69
C LYS A 68 4.22 -22.35 -19.16
N SER A 69 3.52 -21.50 -18.41
CA SER A 69 2.14 -21.73 -18.02
C SER A 69 1.26 -21.84 -19.26
N GLU A 70 0.56 -22.96 -19.44
CA GLU A 70 -0.39 -23.12 -20.55
C GLU A 70 -1.56 -22.14 -20.44
N ALA A 71 -2.00 -21.83 -19.22
CA ALA A 71 -3.13 -20.95 -18.96
C ALA A 71 -2.82 -19.46 -19.17
N THR A 72 -1.58 -19.03 -18.88
CA THR A 72 -1.22 -17.60 -18.89
C THR A 72 -0.10 -17.24 -19.85
N GLY A 73 0.58 -18.23 -20.44
CA GLY A 73 1.78 -18.04 -21.27
C GLY A 73 3.02 -17.53 -20.52
N LYS A 74 2.91 -17.25 -19.21
CA LYS A 74 4.00 -16.72 -18.38
C LYS A 74 5.02 -17.81 -18.03
N GLU A 75 6.28 -17.41 -17.90
CA GLU A 75 7.34 -18.29 -17.40
C GLU A 75 7.12 -18.54 -15.90
N ILE A 76 7.06 -19.82 -15.53
CA ILE A 76 6.99 -20.31 -14.17
C ILE A 76 8.37 -20.85 -13.81
N ILE A 77 8.90 -20.40 -12.69
CA ILE A 77 10.13 -20.96 -12.14
C ILE A 77 9.76 -22.21 -11.36
N ASN A 78 10.31 -23.35 -11.76
CA ASN A 78 10.04 -24.63 -11.11
C ASN A 78 11.02 -24.86 -9.97
N LEU A 79 10.66 -25.74 -9.05
CA LEU A 79 11.61 -26.31 -8.09
C LEU A 79 12.08 -27.67 -8.61
N PRO A 80 13.28 -28.14 -8.21
CA PRO A 80 13.70 -29.50 -8.47
C PRO A 80 12.67 -30.52 -7.98
N GLU A 81 12.36 -31.51 -8.81
CA GLU A 81 11.32 -32.52 -8.53
C GLU A 81 11.55 -33.25 -7.19
N HIS A 82 12.81 -33.48 -6.80
CA HIS A 82 13.14 -34.17 -5.55
C HIS A 82 12.81 -33.38 -4.28
N LEU A 83 12.48 -32.08 -4.40
CA LEU A 83 11.97 -31.28 -3.29
C LEU A 83 10.45 -31.46 -3.09
N SER A 84 9.74 -31.93 -4.12
CA SER A 84 8.31 -32.22 -4.05
C SER A 84 8.03 -33.30 -3.01
N GLY A 85 7.00 -33.07 -2.17
CA GLY A 85 6.63 -34.01 -1.10
C GLY A 85 7.59 -34.04 0.10
N THR A 86 8.56 -33.12 0.17
CA THR A 86 9.46 -32.97 1.33
C THR A 86 9.02 -31.81 2.23
N ASP A 87 9.56 -31.73 3.46
CA ASP A 87 9.37 -30.58 4.37
C ASP A 87 10.15 -29.31 3.95
N PHE A 88 10.54 -29.18 2.68
CA PHE A 88 11.36 -28.07 2.20
C PHE A 88 10.63 -26.74 2.37
N GLU A 89 9.40 -26.63 1.89
CA GLU A 89 8.55 -25.43 2.00
C GLU A 89 8.39 -24.99 3.46
N LYS A 90 8.03 -25.92 4.35
CA LYS A 90 7.91 -25.66 5.79
C LYS A 90 9.22 -25.15 6.41
N THR A 91 10.36 -25.67 5.95
CA THR A 91 11.67 -25.17 6.40
C THR A 91 11.93 -23.76 5.90
N ILE A 92 11.56 -23.45 4.65
CA ILE A 92 11.64 -22.09 4.11
C ILE A 92 10.74 -21.15 4.90
N ASP A 93 9.49 -21.50 5.19
CA ASP A 93 8.57 -20.65 5.95
C ASP A 93 9.09 -20.30 7.33
N LEU A 94 9.60 -21.29 8.07
CA LEU A 94 10.22 -21.07 9.36
C LEU A 94 11.44 -20.16 9.24
N PHE A 95 12.26 -20.37 8.21
CA PHE A 95 13.44 -19.54 7.99
C PHE A 95 13.08 -18.10 7.59
N THR A 96 12.08 -17.90 6.73
CA THR A 96 11.52 -16.60 6.37
C THR A 96 11.04 -15.85 7.61
N LYS A 97 10.35 -16.54 8.53
CA LYS A 97 9.92 -15.97 9.81
C LYS A 97 11.10 -15.60 10.72
N GLU A 98 12.15 -16.42 10.78
CA GLU A 98 13.39 -16.09 11.52
C GLU A 98 14.05 -14.81 11.00
N LEU A 99 13.91 -14.51 9.70
CA LEU A 99 14.40 -13.28 9.08
C LEU A 99 13.50 -12.07 9.35
N GLY A 100 12.40 -12.23 10.09
CA GLY A 100 11.43 -11.18 10.38
C GLY A 100 10.57 -10.78 9.18
N LEU A 101 10.49 -11.64 8.17
CA LEU A 101 9.70 -11.42 6.95
C LEU A 101 8.33 -12.09 7.06
N SER A 102 7.34 -11.55 6.35
CA SER A 102 6.04 -12.22 6.17
C SER A 102 6.17 -13.47 5.32
N TRP A 103 5.22 -14.39 5.46
CA TRP A 103 5.14 -15.62 4.65
C TRP A 103 5.08 -15.32 3.14
N THR A 104 4.59 -14.15 2.74
CA THR A 104 4.59 -13.71 1.33
C THR A 104 5.99 -13.54 0.72
N TRP A 105 7.05 -13.56 1.54
CA TRP A 105 8.45 -13.60 1.08
C TRP A 105 9.03 -15.01 0.97
N SER A 106 8.30 -16.05 1.40
CA SER A 106 8.81 -17.42 1.43
C SER A 106 9.26 -17.89 0.05
N ASP A 107 8.49 -17.59 -0.99
CA ASP A 107 8.86 -17.90 -2.37
C ASP A 107 10.22 -17.28 -2.73
N VAL A 108 10.41 -16.00 -2.48
CA VAL A 108 11.68 -15.30 -2.79
C VAL A 108 12.86 -15.94 -2.05
N ILE A 109 12.68 -16.31 -0.78
CA ILE A 109 13.70 -17.05 -0.01
C ILE A 109 13.92 -18.45 -0.59
N GLN A 110 12.87 -19.15 -0.99
CA GLN A 110 12.91 -20.47 -1.60
C GLN A 110 13.76 -20.47 -2.88
N TYR A 111 13.53 -19.50 -3.77
CA TYR A 111 14.31 -19.36 -5.00
C TYR A 111 15.75 -18.97 -4.72
N TYR A 112 16.02 -18.13 -3.71
CA TYR A 112 17.39 -17.85 -3.32
C TYR A 112 18.11 -19.10 -2.77
N VAL A 113 17.45 -19.87 -1.90
CA VAL A 113 18.00 -21.14 -1.39
C VAL A 113 18.27 -22.10 -2.55
N THR A 114 17.37 -22.18 -3.53
CA THR A 114 17.45 -23.15 -4.62
C THR A 114 18.47 -22.74 -5.69
N TYR A 115 18.43 -21.49 -6.15
CA TYR A 115 19.13 -20.99 -7.33
C TYR A 115 20.25 -19.98 -7.02
N ASN A 116 20.41 -19.60 -5.75
CA ASN A 116 21.37 -18.58 -5.34
C ASN A 116 21.17 -17.23 -6.03
N ARG A 117 19.90 -16.91 -6.34
CA ARG A 117 19.50 -15.69 -7.04
C ARG A 117 18.25 -15.11 -6.39
N TRP A 118 18.23 -13.80 -6.22
CA TRP A 118 17.04 -13.06 -5.87
C TRP A 118 16.16 -12.93 -7.11
N LEU A 119 15.02 -13.62 -7.13
CA LEU A 119 14.07 -13.60 -8.23
C LEU A 119 12.83 -12.83 -7.76
N ASN A 120 12.50 -11.75 -8.47
CA ASN A 120 11.25 -11.02 -8.26
C ASN A 120 10.19 -11.66 -9.15
N ILE A 121 9.46 -12.59 -8.56
CA ILE A 121 8.42 -13.39 -9.22
C ILE A 121 7.03 -12.91 -8.83
N TRP A 122 6.89 -12.29 -7.65
CA TRP A 122 5.62 -11.76 -7.14
C TRP A 122 5.85 -10.60 -6.17
N SER A 123 5.11 -9.51 -6.36
CA SER A 123 5.13 -8.27 -5.58
C SER A 123 4.30 -8.32 -4.29
N TYR A 124 3.76 -9.49 -3.90
CA TYR A 124 2.92 -9.63 -2.71
C TYR A 124 3.71 -9.52 -1.38
N GLY A 125 5.02 -9.69 -1.41
CA GLY A 125 5.89 -9.47 -0.27
C GLY A 125 6.25 -8.00 -0.15
N GLY A 126 5.48 -7.20 0.59
CA GLY A 126 5.80 -5.80 0.88
C GLY A 126 5.65 -5.45 2.36
N LEU A 127 6.30 -4.37 2.82
CA LEU A 127 6.13 -3.88 4.19
C LEU A 127 4.73 -3.30 4.45
N VAL A 128 4.00 -2.98 3.38
CA VAL A 128 2.61 -2.55 3.40
C VAL A 128 1.90 -3.25 2.25
N GLN A 129 0.71 -3.80 2.48
CA GLN A 129 -0.06 -4.52 1.46
C GLN A 129 -1.53 -4.09 1.50
N VAL A 130 -2.25 -4.35 0.42
CA VAL A 130 -3.70 -4.16 0.31
C VAL A 130 -4.31 -5.51 -0.03
N ASP A 131 -5.27 -5.93 0.77
CA ASP A 131 -5.90 -7.23 0.68
C ASP A 131 -7.41 -7.08 0.49
N ASP A 132 -7.98 -7.83 -0.47
CA ASP A 132 -9.42 -8.03 -0.60
C ASP A 132 -9.83 -9.17 0.35
N LEU A 133 -10.25 -8.81 1.56
CA LEU A 133 -10.56 -9.79 2.61
C LEU A 133 -11.72 -10.71 2.24
N ASN A 134 -12.66 -10.22 1.43
CA ASN A 134 -13.79 -11.01 1.00
C ASN A 134 -13.36 -12.15 0.05
N GLU A 135 -12.30 -11.96 -0.75
CA GLU A 135 -11.70 -13.03 -1.55
C GLU A 135 -11.06 -14.11 -0.68
N TYR A 136 -10.41 -13.75 0.43
CA TYR A 136 -9.83 -14.72 1.36
C TYR A 136 -10.89 -15.60 2.05
N ILE A 137 -12.08 -15.08 2.35
CA ILE A 137 -13.12 -15.85 3.05
C ILE A 137 -14.04 -16.61 2.09
N ASN A 138 -14.45 -15.98 0.99
CA ASN A 138 -15.46 -16.55 0.08
C ASN A 138 -14.87 -17.11 -1.21
N GLY A 139 -13.56 -16.93 -1.44
CA GLY A 139 -12.83 -17.47 -2.58
C GLY A 139 -12.59 -18.99 -2.49
N PRO A 140 -11.81 -19.55 -3.43
CA PRO A 140 -11.57 -20.99 -3.52
C PRO A 140 -10.74 -21.56 -2.37
N PHE A 141 -10.08 -20.71 -1.56
CA PHE A 141 -9.19 -21.11 -0.46
C PHE A 141 -9.85 -20.86 0.91
N ARG A 142 -11.02 -21.45 1.15
CA ARG A 142 -11.82 -21.21 2.37
C ARG A 142 -11.11 -21.74 3.61
N TYR A 143 -11.14 -20.96 4.68
CA TYR A 143 -10.70 -21.39 6.01
C TYR A 143 -11.78 -22.27 6.67
N GLU A 144 -11.53 -23.57 6.78
CA GLU A 144 -12.40 -24.54 7.47
C GLU A 144 -12.12 -24.55 8.98
N GLY A 145 -12.38 -23.42 9.64
CA GLY A 145 -12.28 -23.32 11.11
C GLY A 145 -13.61 -23.64 11.79
N ASP A 146 -13.58 -24.47 12.83
CA ASP A 146 -14.74 -25.00 13.58
C ASP A 146 -15.41 -24.01 14.57
N GLU A 147 -15.08 -22.71 14.54
CA GLU A 147 -15.65 -21.71 15.45
C GLU A 147 -16.71 -20.85 14.74
N GLU A 148 -17.93 -21.40 14.59
CA GLU A 148 -19.07 -20.76 13.90
C GLU A 148 -19.32 -19.31 14.35
N GLY A 149 -19.24 -19.02 15.66
CA GLY A 149 -19.48 -17.68 16.20
C GLY A 149 -18.38 -16.65 15.87
N TYR A 150 -17.12 -17.08 15.76
CA TYR A 150 -16.02 -16.20 15.38
C TYR A 150 -16.08 -15.87 13.89
N LEU A 151 -16.42 -16.86 13.05
CA LEU A 151 -16.57 -16.67 11.62
C LEU A 151 -17.70 -15.71 11.26
N GLU A 152 -18.82 -15.74 11.98
CA GLU A 152 -19.94 -14.82 11.76
C GLU A 152 -19.57 -13.37 12.11
N TYR A 153 -18.84 -13.17 13.22
CA TYR A 153 -18.30 -11.86 13.57
C TYR A 153 -17.32 -11.34 12.51
N VAL A 154 -16.38 -12.18 12.06
CA VAL A 154 -15.43 -11.80 11.00
C VAL A 154 -16.17 -11.45 9.70
N LYS A 155 -17.16 -12.26 9.29
CA LYS A 155 -17.98 -12.00 8.11
C LYS A 155 -18.69 -10.64 8.19
N SER A 156 -19.28 -10.29 9.33
CA SER A 156 -19.94 -8.98 9.48
C SER A 156 -18.95 -7.80 9.38
N ILE A 157 -17.74 -7.93 9.94
CA ILE A 157 -16.68 -6.93 9.73
C ILE A 157 -16.34 -6.81 8.24
N LEU A 158 -16.24 -7.93 7.52
CA LEU A 158 -15.89 -7.91 6.10
C LEU A 158 -16.97 -7.30 5.21
N GLU A 159 -18.24 -7.43 5.57
CA GLU A 159 -19.34 -6.75 4.87
C GLU A 159 -19.20 -5.23 4.96
N GLU A 160 -18.74 -4.71 6.10
CA GLU A 160 -18.55 -3.28 6.33
C GLU A 160 -17.17 -2.77 5.87
N HIS A 161 -16.14 -3.61 5.99
CA HIS A 161 -14.72 -3.30 5.77
C HIS A 161 -14.05 -4.38 4.92
N PRO A 162 -14.41 -4.52 3.63
CA PRO A 162 -13.92 -5.62 2.78
C PRO A 162 -12.45 -5.51 2.37
N ILE A 163 -11.78 -4.41 2.71
CA ILE A 163 -10.40 -4.11 2.31
C ILE A 163 -9.54 -3.97 3.56
N ALA A 164 -8.48 -4.75 3.66
CA ALA A 164 -7.43 -4.56 4.66
C ALA A 164 -6.24 -3.82 4.07
N ILE A 165 -5.62 -2.98 4.89
CA ILE A 165 -4.25 -2.53 4.68
C ILE A 165 -3.41 -3.16 5.78
N THR A 166 -2.58 -4.12 5.44
CA THR A 166 -1.68 -4.77 6.40
C THR A 166 -0.34 -4.03 6.42
N VAL A 167 0.24 -3.89 7.62
CA VAL A 167 1.44 -3.08 7.84
C VAL A 167 2.43 -3.89 8.66
N SER A 168 3.62 -4.07 8.11
CA SER A 168 4.76 -4.67 8.80
C SER A 168 5.18 -3.80 9.99
N PRO A 169 5.58 -4.40 11.14
CA PRO A 169 6.12 -3.63 12.27
C PRO A 169 7.38 -2.83 11.93
N TYR A 170 8.04 -3.13 10.80
CA TYR A 170 9.22 -2.41 10.32
C TYR A 170 8.90 -1.30 9.30
N ALA A 171 7.62 -1.10 8.96
CA ALA A 171 7.18 -0.01 8.10
C ALA A 171 7.19 1.32 8.86
N THR A 172 7.73 2.36 8.24
CA THR A 172 7.64 3.72 8.80
C THR A 172 6.36 4.42 8.33
N LEU A 173 5.99 5.52 8.99
CA LEU A 173 4.91 6.39 8.50
C LEU A 173 5.16 6.86 7.06
N ARG A 174 6.41 7.12 6.70
CA ARG A 174 6.77 7.52 5.34
C ARG A 174 6.47 6.41 4.34
N ASP A 175 6.81 5.16 4.68
CA ASP A 175 6.55 4.00 3.84
C ASP A 175 5.04 3.80 3.61
N MET A 176 4.24 3.90 4.67
CA MET A 176 2.78 3.83 4.59
C MET A 176 2.20 4.93 3.69
N LEU A 177 2.64 6.18 3.87
CA LEU A 177 2.12 7.30 3.08
C LEU A 177 2.53 7.22 1.60
N ASP A 178 3.76 6.80 1.30
CA ASP A 178 4.22 6.61 -0.08
C ASP A 178 3.43 5.48 -0.76
N PHE A 179 3.29 4.34 -0.07
CA PHE A 179 2.53 3.20 -0.54
C PHE A 179 1.08 3.59 -0.85
N LEU A 180 0.36 4.16 0.12
CA LEU A 180 -1.05 4.54 -0.06
C LEU A 180 -1.22 5.54 -1.21
N LYS A 181 -0.32 6.52 -1.37
CA LYS A 181 -0.40 7.49 -2.47
C LYS A 181 -0.27 6.84 -3.85
N LYS A 182 0.63 5.86 -3.98
CA LYS A 182 0.91 5.19 -5.26
C LYS A 182 -0.15 4.15 -5.60
N THR A 183 -0.61 3.38 -4.61
CA THR A 183 -1.53 2.26 -4.82
C THR A 183 -3.00 2.66 -4.73
N TYR A 184 -3.34 3.86 -4.24
CA TYR A 184 -4.75 4.25 -4.04
C TYR A 184 -5.58 4.12 -5.32
N LYS A 185 -5.10 4.68 -6.43
CA LYS A 185 -5.88 4.70 -7.68
C LYS A 185 -5.94 3.35 -8.39
N THR A 186 -4.89 2.56 -8.28
CA THR A 186 -4.74 1.33 -9.05
C THR A 186 -5.17 0.07 -8.30
N HIS A 187 -5.16 0.09 -6.96
CA HIS A 187 -5.48 -1.07 -6.13
C HIS A 187 -6.64 -0.79 -5.16
N ILE A 188 -6.54 0.28 -4.36
CA ILE A 188 -7.50 0.53 -3.27
C ILE A 188 -8.85 1.02 -3.80
N GLU A 189 -8.88 2.04 -4.65
CA GLU A 189 -10.10 2.64 -5.19
C GLU A 189 -10.91 1.65 -6.04
N PRO A 190 -10.30 0.80 -6.90
CA PRO A 190 -11.01 -0.27 -7.59
C PRO A 190 -11.73 -1.23 -6.63
N LEU A 191 -11.05 -1.69 -5.57
CA LEU A 191 -11.67 -2.53 -4.54
C LEU A 191 -12.78 -1.79 -3.80
N GLN A 192 -12.59 -0.50 -3.46
CA GLN A 192 -13.62 0.30 -2.82
C GLN A 192 -14.86 0.39 -3.71
N ASN A 193 -14.68 0.62 -5.01
CA ASN A 193 -15.78 0.70 -5.96
C ASN A 193 -16.48 -0.65 -6.17
N LYS A 194 -15.74 -1.77 -6.15
CA LYS A 194 -16.30 -3.14 -6.23
C LYS A 194 -17.34 -3.40 -5.14
N TYR A 195 -17.10 -2.93 -3.92
CA TYR A 195 -17.97 -3.17 -2.76
C TYR A 195 -18.92 -2.02 -2.41
N LYS A 196 -18.81 -0.89 -3.11
CA LYS A 196 -19.62 0.30 -2.82
C LYS A 196 -21.08 0.07 -3.19
N ASN A 197 -21.97 0.20 -2.20
CA ASN A 197 -23.40 0.24 -2.47
C ASN A 197 -23.79 1.56 -3.18
N ALA A 198 -24.23 1.46 -4.44
CA ALA A 198 -24.60 2.61 -5.27
C ALA A 198 -25.77 3.44 -4.69
N ASN A 199 -26.60 2.84 -3.84
CA ASN A 199 -27.76 3.49 -3.24
C ASN A 199 -27.41 4.26 -1.95
N ILE A 200 -26.23 4.02 -1.37
CA ILE A 200 -25.79 4.70 -0.14
C ILE A 200 -24.93 5.90 -0.51
N LYS A 201 -25.41 7.10 -0.18
CA LYS A 201 -24.66 8.35 -0.31
C LYS A 201 -24.14 8.78 1.05
N LEU A 202 -22.86 8.52 1.33
CA LEU A 202 -22.19 9.17 2.44
C LEU A 202 -22.11 10.67 2.18
N GLY A 203 -22.51 11.47 3.16
CA GLY A 203 -22.55 12.92 3.04
C GLY A 203 -21.20 13.48 2.60
N LYS A 204 -21.19 14.37 1.61
CA LYS A 204 -19.96 15.06 1.21
C LYS A 204 -19.52 15.95 2.37
N MET A 205 -18.36 15.68 2.95
CA MET A 205 -17.71 16.63 3.83
C MET A 205 -17.48 17.92 3.03
N ARG A 206 -18.15 19.02 3.40
CA ARG A 206 -17.96 20.31 2.73
C ARG A 206 -16.48 20.68 2.87
N LYS A 207 -15.72 20.63 1.77
CA LYS A 207 -14.38 21.22 1.72
C LYS A 207 -14.53 22.67 2.21
N ARG A 208 -13.80 23.03 3.27
CA ARG A 208 -13.71 24.42 3.71
C ARG A 208 -13.12 25.20 2.52
N ASN A 209 -13.88 26.17 2.02
CA ASN A 209 -13.39 27.05 0.97
C ASN A 209 -12.26 27.91 1.57
N THR A 210 -11.04 27.70 1.08
CA THR A 210 -9.82 28.36 1.58
C THR A 210 -9.90 29.87 1.43
N SER A 211 -10.46 30.36 0.32
CA SER A 211 -10.70 31.80 0.11
C SER A 211 -11.63 32.38 1.18
N VAL A 212 -12.73 31.68 1.49
CA VAL A 212 -13.66 32.08 2.56
C VAL A 212 -12.98 32.08 3.93
N LEU A 213 -12.10 31.11 4.20
CA LEU A 213 -11.34 31.05 5.45
C LEU A 213 -10.38 32.25 5.57
N GLU A 214 -9.60 32.53 4.53
CA GLU A 214 -8.65 33.64 4.48
C GLU A 214 -9.35 34.99 4.61
N ARG A 215 -10.47 35.17 3.90
CA ARG A 215 -11.34 36.34 4.01
C ARG A 215 -11.86 36.53 5.42
N ASN A 216 -12.39 35.47 6.05
CA ASN A 216 -12.91 35.56 7.41
C ASN A 216 -11.80 35.86 8.44
N GLN A 217 -10.60 35.29 8.26
CA GLN A 217 -9.44 35.61 9.09
C GLN A 217 -8.99 37.06 8.91
N PHE A 218 -8.97 37.57 7.68
CA PHE A 218 -8.67 38.97 7.38
C PHE A 218 -9.66 39.92 8.05
N ILE A 219 -10.97 39.63 7.95
CA ILE A 219 -12.04 40.38 8.63
C ILE A 219 -11.79 40.40 10.14
N TYR A 220 -11.52 39.24 10.75
CA TYR A 220 -11.33 39.16 12.19
C TYR A 220 -10.05 39.87 12.69
N LYS A 221 -8.97 39.83 11.91
CA LYS A 221 -7.72 40.53 12.22
C LYS A 221 -7.92 42.05 12.21
N ASN A 222 -8.78 42.55 11.33
CA ASN A 222 -9.05 43.96 11.13
C ASN A 222 -10.37 44.43 11.77
N LYS A 223 -10.93 43.66 12.71
CA LYS A 223 -12.23 43.93 13.38
C LYS A 223 -12.33 45.31 14.08
N HIS A 224 -11.21 45.97 14.31
CA HIS A 224 -11.13 47.28 14.98
C HIS A 224 -11.41 48.46 14.05
N ILE A 225 -11.37 48.26 12.72
CA ILE A 225 -11.45 49.34 11.71
C ILE A 225 -12.91 49.75 11.41
N GLY A 226 -13.88 48.93 11.83
CA GLY A 226 -15.31 49.14 11.62
C GLY A 226 -15.81 48.58 10.28
N SER A 227 -17.01 48.00 10.31
CA SER A 227 -17.51 47.11 9.24
C SER A 227 -17.74 47.82 7.91
N LYS A 228 -18.14 49.10 7.91
CA LYS A 228 -18.25 49.91 6.69
C LYS A 228 -16.92 50.11 5.97
N LYS A 229 -15.82 50.31 6.70
CA LYS A 229 -14.48 50.45 6.12
C LYS A 229 -13.92 49.09 5.66
N LEU A 230 -14.25 48.02 6.39
CA LEU A 230 -13.89 46.66 6.01
C LEU A 230 -14.49 46.25 4.66
N MET A 231 -15.71 46.68 4.33
CA MET A 231 -16.34 46.38 3.03
C MET A 231 -15.42 46.73 1.85
N GLY A 232 -14.86 47.95 1.85
CA GLY A 232 -13.94 48.39 0.80
C GLY A 232 -12.68 47.52 0.75
N LEU A 233 -12.05 47.29 1.90
CA LEU A 233 -10.84 46.48 1.98
C LEU A 233 -11.06 45.01 1.56
N ILE A 234 -12.25 44.45 1.79
CA ILE A 234 -12.60 43.10 1.37
C ILE A 234 -12.81 43.07 -0.15
N SER A 235 -13.52 44.05 -0.70
CA SER A 235 -13.72 44.19 -2.15
C SER A 235 -12.38 44.31 -2.87
N ASP A 236 -11.48 45.14 -2.38
CA ASP A 236 -10.16 45.37 -2.99
C ASP A 236 -9.27 44.11 -2.94
N LYS A 237 -9.32 43.38 -1.81
CA LYS A 237 -8.41 42.25 -1.57
C LYS A 237 -8.91 40.91 -2.10
N PHE A 238 -10.22 40.68 -2.04
CA PHE A 238 -10.83 39.39 -2.38
C PHE A 238 -11.77 39.47 -3.58
N GLY A 239 -12.04 40.67 -4.12
CA GLY A 239 -13.01 40.86 -5.21
C GLY A 239 -14.46 40.59 -4.79
N GLU A 240 -14.74 40.53 -3.48
CA GLU A 240 -16.04 40.19 -2.93
C GLU A 240 -16.72 41.40 -2.30
N VAL A 241 -17.98 41.64 -2.68
CA VAL A 241 -18.83 42.65 -2.06
C VAL A 241 -19.64 41.98 -0.95
N LEU A 242 -19.29 42.28 0.30
CA LEU A 242 -20.04 41.83 1.48
C LEU A 242 -20.75 43.01 2.12
N ASP A 243 -21.96 42.82 2.63
CA ASP A 243 -22.63 43.83 3.44
C ASP A 243 -22.04 43.89 4.87
N TYR A 244 -22.21 45.04 5.54
CA TYR A 244 -21.67 45.26 6.88
C TYR A 244 -22.27 44.32 7.94
N THR A 245 -23.52 43.89 7.77
CA THR A 245 -24.22 42.99 8.70
C THR A 245 -23.60 41.58 8.64
N TYR A 246 -23.26 41.12 7.43
CA TYR A 246 -22.60 39.85 7.20
C TYR A 246 -21.15 39.88 7.72
N ILE A 247 -20.44 41.01 7.58
CA ILE A 247 -19.12 41.22 8.19
C ILE A 247 -19.21 41.14 9.73
N ASP A 248 -20.19 41.80 10.34
CA ASP A 248 -20.41 41.76 11.79
C ASP A 248 -20.72 40.34 12.27
N LYS A 249 -21.51 39.60 11.51
CA LYS A 249 -21.78 38.18 11.76
C LYS A 249 -20.48 37.36 11.73
N ILE A 250 -19.63 37.54 10.71
CA ILE A 250 -18.33 36.86 10.61
C ILE A 250 -17.46 37.17 11.83
N ILE A 251 -17.39 38.43 12.25
CA ILE A 251 -16.62 38.83 13.44
C ILE A 251 -17.16 38.14 14.69
N SER A 252 -18.49 38.10 14.86
CA SER A 252 -19.16 37.43 15.99
C SER A 252 -18.86 35.93 16.02
N ASP A 253 -18.99 35.26 14.86
CA ASP A 253 -18.73 33.83 14.74
C ASP A 253 -17.24 33.50 14.99
N GLU A 254 -16.31 34.29 14.47
CA GLU A 254 -14.88 34.14 14.75
C GLU A 254 -14.50 34.45 16.20
N LYS A 255 -15.23 35.35 16.89
CA LYS A 255 -15.08 35.55 18.35
C LYS A 255 -15.51 34.31 19.12
N LYS A 256 -16.63 33.68 18.76
CA LYS A 256 -17.14 32.47 19.43
C LYS A 256 -16.20 31.28 19.28
N LYS A 257 -15.60 31.09 18.09
CA LYS A 257 -14.66 29.98 17.82
C LYS A 257 -13.33 30.05 18.56
N ARG A 258 -12.98 31.23 19.09
CA ARG A 258 -11.67 31.51 19.71
C ARG A 258 -11.76 31.72 21.23
N LYS A 259 -12.95 31.57 21.79
CA LYS A 259 -13.17 31.35 23.22
C LYS A 259 -13.14 29.85 23.47
#